data_AF-A0A3Q9XRU8-F1
#
_entry.id   AF-A0A3Q9XRU8-F1
#
_cell.length_a   1.000
_cell.length_b   1.000
_cell.length_c   1.000
_cell.angle_alpha   90.00
_cell.angle_beta   90.00
_cell.angle_gamma   90.00
#
_symmetry.space_group_name_H-M   'P 1'
#
loop_
_entity.id
_entity.type
_entity.pdbx_description
1 polymer ?
#
loop_
_entity_poly.entity_id
_entity_poly.type
_entity_poly.pdbx_seq_one_letter_code
_entity_poly.pdbx_strand_id
1 'polypeptide(L)' 'MDLEQLNSIREQVNEWINVFKANSGRSERVHWCRLYIAGLILEGERKSIEPMAKRLPGGNEQAIQQFANQS' A
#
# COMPACT_ATOMS: atom_id res chain seq x y z
N MET A 1 -1.63 -13.12 -16.81
CA MET A 1 -2.41 -11.89 -16.59
C MET A 1 -1.98 -10.90 -17.66
N ASP A 2 -2.91 -10.37 -18.43
CA ASP A 2 -2.61 -9.36 -19.46
C ASP A 2 -2.59 -7.93 -18.86
N LEU A 3 -2.24 -6.94 -19.68
CA LEU A 3 -2.11 -5.54 -19.26
C LEU A 3 -3.45 -4.91 -18.87
N GLU A 4 -4.55 -5.31 -19.51
CA GLU A 4 -5.89 -4.80 -19.18
C GLU A 4 -6.34 -5.31 -17.82
N GLN A 5 -6.15 -6.60 -17.55
CA GLN A 5 -6.41 -7.21 -16.25
C GLN A 5 -5.57 -6.57 -15.15
N LEU A 6 -4.28 -6.31 -15.40
CA LEU A 6 -3.41 -5.64 -14.44
C LEU A 6 -3.90 -4.22 -14.11
N ASN A 7 -4.31 -3.45 -15.12
CA ASN A 7 -4.83 -2.11 -14.94
C ASN A 7 -6.18 -2.11 -14.21
N SER A 8 -7.08 -3.02 -14.56
CA SER A 8 -8.36 -3.19 -13.86
C SER A 8 -8.17 -3.53 -12.38
N ILE A 9 -7.26 -4.46 -12.06
CA ILE A 9 -6.94 -4.80 -10.67
C ILE A 9 -6.36 -3.59 -9.94
N ARG A 10 -5.46 -2.85 -10.59
CA ARG A 10 -4.90 -1.62 -10.03
C ARG A 10 -5.98 -0.57 -9.72
N GLU A 11 -6.95 -0.39 -10.61
CA GLU A 11 -8.09 0.52 -10.40
C GLU A 11 -8.98 0.07 -9.25
N GLN A 12 -9.37 -1.21 -9.20
CA GLN A 12 -10.20 -1.77 -8.11
C GLN A 12 -9.54 -1.62 -6.74
N VAL A 13 -8.23 -1.89 -6.64
CA VAL A 13 -7.46 -1.68 -5.40
C VAL A 13 -7.45 -0.21 -5.02
N ASN A 14 -7.27 0.70 -5.99
CA ASN A 14 -7.26 2.14 -5.72
C ASN A 14 -8.63 2.66 -5.25
N GLU A 15 -9.73 2.15 -5.81
CA GLU A 15 -11.10 2.47 -5.39
C GLU A 15 -11.37 1.96 -3.98
N TRP A 16 -11.04 0.70 -3.70
CA TRP A 16 -11.19 0.12 -2.37
C TRP A 16 -10.41 0.92 -1.32
N ILE A 17 -9.18 1.32 -1.61
CA ILE A 17 -8.37 2.16 -0.71
C ILE A 17 -8.98 3.56 -0.55
N ASN A 18 -9.61 4.10 -1.60
CA ASN A 18 -10.31 5.38 -1.51
C ASN A 18 -11.55 5.33 -0.61
N VAL A 19 -12.13 4.16 -0.32
CA VAL A 19 -13.18 4.04 0.71
C VAL A 19 -12.65 4.44 2.09
N PHE A 20 -11.40 4.11 2.40
CA PHE A 20 -10.75 4.51 3.66
C PHE A 20 -10.37 5.99 3.71
N LYS A 21 -10.29 6.67 2.55
CA LYS A 21 -10.06 8.12 2.45
C LYS A 21 -11.17 8.92 3.15
N ALA A 22 -12.40 8.42 3.12
CA ALA A 22 -13.53 9.08 3.77
C ALA A 22 -13.40 9.10 5.31
N ASN A 23 -12.68 8.12 5.89
CA ASN A 23 -12.46 8.02 7.34
C ASN A 23 -11.07 8.53 7.80
N SER A 24 -10.10 8.65 6.89
CA SER A 24 -8.74 9.11 7.18
C SER A 24 -8.51 10.51 6.62
N GLY A 25 -8.80 11.54 7.43
CA GLY A 25 -8.73 12.96 7.04
C GLY A 25 -7.35 13.53 6.65
N ARG A 26 -6.34 12.69 6.36
CA ARG A 26 -5.02 13.12 5.87
C ARG A 26 -4.60 12.30 4.65
N SER A 27 -4.37 12.98 3.54
CA SER A 27 -3.87 12.45 2.26
C SER A 27 -2.60 11.60 2.42
N GLU A 28 -1.74 11.93 3.39
CA GLU A 28 -0.53 11.18 3.71
C GLU A 28 -0.80 9.77 4.27
N ARG A 29 -1.82 9.60 5.13
CA ARG A 29 -2.17 8.26 5.65
C ARG A 29 -2.65 7.33 4.55
N VAL A 30 -3.35 7.88 3.55
CA VAL A 30 -3.84 7.12 2.40
C VAL A 30 -2.67 6.68 1.52
N HIS A 31 -1.66 7.53 1.36
CA HIS A 31 -0.45 7.19 0.62
C HIS A 31 0.28 5.99 1.25
N TRP A 32 0.51 6.02 2.58
CA TRP A 32 1.17 4.93 3.28
C TRP A 32 0.33 3.65 3.36
N CYS A 33 -0.99 3.78 3.48
CA CYS A 33 -1.92 2.65 3.38
C CYS A 33 -1.78 1.91 2.04
N ARG A 34 -1.71 2.65 0.92
CA ARG A 34 -1.49 2.08 -0.42
C ARG A 34 -0.20 1.29 -0.50
N LEU A 35 0.89 1.87 0.00
CA LEU A 35 2.20 1.20 0.00
C LEU A 35 2.19 -0.05 0.89
N TYR A 36 1.60 0.02 2.08
CA TYR A 36 1.47 -1.13 2.98
C TYR A 36 0.69 -2.30 2.36
N ILE A 37 -0.47 -2.03 1.76
CA ILE A 37 -1.31 -3.06 1.12
C ILE A 37 -0.61 -3.65 -0.11
N ALA A 38 -0.01 -2.81 -0.98
CA ALA A 38 0.76 -3.27 -2.12
C ALA A 38 1.91 -4.19 -1.66
N GLY A 39 2.56 -3.82 -0.56
CA GLY A 39 3.59 -4.61 0.06
C GLY A 39 3.15 -5.96 0.61
N LEU A 40 1.89 -6.09 1.08
CA LEU A 40 1.32 -7.35 1.57
C LEU A 40 0.87 -8.30 0.46
N ILE A 41 0.43 -7.77 -0.68
CA ILE A 41 -0.10 -8.55 -1.80
C ILE A 41 1.03 -9.04 -2.72
N LEU A 42 2.10 -8.25 -2.87
CA LEU A 42 3.26 -8.65 -3.67
C LEU A 42 3.98 -9.84 -3.03
N GLU A 43 4.37 -10.81 -3.86
CA GLU A 43 5.18 -11.95 -3.44
C GLU A 43 6.49 -11.47 -2.78
N GLY A 44 6.83 -12.06 -1.64
CA GLY A 44 8.04 -11.71 -0.90
C GLY A 44 8.25 -12.59 0.32
N GLU A 45 9.53 -12.80 0.68
CA GLU A 45 9.93 -13.79 1.68
C GLU A 45 9.40 -13.53 3.10
N ARG A 46 9.21 -12.26 3.47
CA ARG A 46 8.71 -11.88 4.80
C ARG A 46 7.71 -10.73 4.73
N LYS A 47 6.69 -10.82 5.60
CA LYS A 47 5.69 -9.77 5.89
C LYS A 47 6.24 -8.61 6.75
N SER A 48 7.54 -8.58 7.02
CA SER A 48 8.16 -7.48 7.77
C SER A 48 8.26 -6.21 6.94
N ILE A 49 8.25 -5.06 7.62
CA ILE A 49 8.14 -3.73 7.01
C ILE A 49 9.40 -3.33 6.22
N GLU A 50 10.59 -3.75 6.66
CA GLU A 50 11.85 -3.48 5.96
C GLU A 50 11.90 -4.16 4.57
N PRO A 51 11.72 -5.50 4.41
CA PRO A 51 11.64 -6.14 3.09
C PRO A 51 10.50 -5.62 2.21
N MET A 52 9.42 -5.14 2.84
CA MET A 52 8.28 -4.54 2.15
C MET A 52 8.63 -3.17 1.57
N ALA A 53 9.27 -2.30 2.35
CA ALA A 53 9.70 -0.98 1.90
C ALA A 53 10.71 -1.07 0.76
N LYS A 54 11.67 -2.00 0.83
CA LYS A 54 12.72 -2.18 -0.19
C LYS A 54 12.20 -2.58 -1.57
N ARG A 55 11.06 -3.28 -1.65
CA ARG A 55 10.48 -3.73 -2.93
C ARG A 55 9.46 -2.76 -3.55
N LEU A 56 8.99 -1.77 -2.78
CA LEU A 56 8.00 -0.82 -3.23
C LEU A 56 8.69 0.42 -3.83
N PRO A 57 8.36 0.83 -5.06
CA PRO A 57 8.79 2.13 -5.59
C PRO A 57 8.34 3.26 -4.66
N GLY A 58 9.30 4.02 -4.11
CA GLY A 58 9.02 5.07 -3.12
C GLY A 58 8.73 4.57 -1.70
N GLY A 59 8.99 3.29 -1.40
CA GLY A 59 8.83 2.72 -0.07
C GLY A 59 9.74 3.38 0.96
N ASN A 60 9.16 3.76 2.10
CA ASN A 60 9.89 4.29 3.25
C ASN A 60 9.54 3.46 4.48
N GLU A 61 10.53 2.75 5.01
CA GLU A 61 10.36 1.84 6.14
C GLU A 61 9.77 2.54 7.37
N GLN A 62 10.32 3.69 7.76
CA GLN A 62 9.85 4.43 8.94
C GLN A 62 8.42 4.92 8.76
N ALA A 63 8.07 5.41 7.57
CA ALA A 63 6.73 5.92 7.33
C ALA A 63 5.68 4.80 7.26
N ILE A 64 6.03 3.65 6.67
CA ILE A 64 5.18 2.45 6.69
C ILE A 64 5.03 1.92 8.13
N GLN A 65 6.11 1.93 8.92
CA GLN A 65 6.08 1.55 10.33
C GLN A 65 5.20 2.48 11.18
N GLN A 66 5.30 3.79 10.98
CA GLN A 66 4.44 4.77 11.67
C GLN A 66 2.98 4.60 11.27
N PHE A 67 2.69 4.37 9.98
CA PHE A 67 1.34 4.05 9.53
C PHE A 67 0.80 2.80 10.23
N ALA A 68 1.54 1.69 10.23
CA ALA A 68 1.06 0.42 10.79
C ALA A 68 0.90 0.43 12.32
N ASN A 69 1.71 1.22 13.04
CA ASN A 69 1.70 1.27 14.51
C ASN A 69 0.86 2.42 15.09
N GLN A 70 0.47 3.42 14.29
CA GLN A 70 -0.24 4.63 14.76
C GLN A 70 -1.50 4.97 13.95
N SER A 71 -2.01 4.02 13.17
CA SER A 71 -3.33 4.07 12.50
C SER A 71 -4.47 3.80 13.44
#